data_AF-A0A7W1X8K2-F1
#
_entry.id   AF-A0A7W1X8K2-F1
#
_cell.length_a   1.000
_cell.length_b   1.000
_cell.length_c   1.000
_cell.angle_alpha   90.00
_cell.angle_beta   90.00
_cell.angle_gamma   90.00
#
_symmetry.space_group_name_H-M   'P 1'
#
loop_
_entity.id
_entity.type
_entity.pdbx_description
1 polymer ?
#
loop_
_entity_poly.entity_id
_entity_poly.type
_entity_poly.pdbx_seq_one_letter_code
_entity_poly.pdbx_strand_id
1 'polypeptide(L)'
;MTRAKKPKKPPAYDWKNRKFPEDWNAHTFNAYLRDKHPEKFGIPYVTRNIRLDLGMIKNMLDEYGAEVLREFIDQSFELYRPSPRYPGINFPTMVRFYKARLIPRILSEQVNAKKREEPAEIEIVDIENILDLL
;
A
#
# COMPACT_ATOMS: atom_id res chain seq x y z
N MET A 1 9.40 26.57 28.32
CA MET A 1 8.40 26.34 27.25
C MET A 1 7.97 24.88 27.32
N THR A 2 6.72 24.59 27.67
CA THR A 2 6.20 23.22 27.76
C THR A 2 5.81 22.70 26.38
N ARG A 3 6.42 21.59 25.93
CA ARG A 3 6.10 20.95 24.64
C ARG A 3 4.68 20.38 24.71
N ALA A 4 3.78 20.83 23.84
CA ALA A 4 2.43 20.28 23.74
C ALA A 4 2.48 18.76 23.48
N LYS A 5 1.68 18.00 24.23
CA LYS A 5 1.61 16.54 24.10
C LYS A 5 0.84 16.19 22.82
N LYS A 6 1.43 15.39 21.93
CA LYS A 6 0.75 14.94 20.71
C LYS A 6 -0.52 14.13 21.08
N PRO A 7 -1.60 14.24 20.30
CA PRO A 7 -2.81 13.46 20.51
C PRO A 7 -2.50 11.96 20.44
N LYS A 8 -3.18 11.17 21.29
CA LYS A 8 -3.01 9.72 21.34
C LYS A 8 -3.69 9.09 20.12
N LYS A 9 -2.95 8.31 19.35
CA LYS A 9 -3.47 7.56 18.19
C LYS A 9 -4.38 6.41 18.66
N PRO A 10 -5.41 6.02 17.88
CA PRO A 10 -6.20 4.82 18.16
C PRO A 10 -5.31 3.56 18.24
N PRO A 11 -5.73 2.50 18.95
CA PRO A 11 -5.02 1.23 18.96
C PRO A 11 -4.78 0.66 17.56
N ALA A 12 -3.74 -0.16 17.35
CA ALA A 12 -3.40 -0.67 16.02
C ALA A 12 -4.46 -1.61 15.43
N TYR A 13 -5.20 -2.34 16.27
CA TYR A 13 -6.29 -3.20 15.83
C TYR A 13 -7.51 -2.41 15.33
N ASP A 14 -7.67 -1.17 15.78
CA ASP A 14 -8.72 -0.26 15.33
C ASP A 14 -8.26 0.52 14.09
N TRP A 15 -7.89 -0.26 13.06
CA TRP A 15 -7.23 0.26 11.86
C TRP A 15 -8.14 1.20 11.06
N LYS A 16 -9.46 1.00 11.11
CA LYS A 16 -10.46 1.82 10.40
C LYS A 16 -10.49 3.26 10.90
N ASN A 17 -10.12 3.50 12.16
CA ASN A 17 -10.05 4.83 12.75
C ASN A 17 -8.64 5.44 12.73
N ARG A 18 -7.63 4.76 12.18
CA ARG A 18 -6.27 5.30 12.02
C ARG A 18 -6.13 6.06 10.71
N LYS A 19 -5.45 7.21 10.76
CA LYS A 19 -5.16 8.02 9.57
C LYS A 19 -4.25 7.24 8.61
N PHE A 20 -4.72 7.02 7.39
CA PHE A 20 -3.92 6.47 6.31
C PHE A 20 -3.38 7.62 5.44
N PRO A 21 -2.10 7.57 5.00
CA PRO A 21 -1.10 6.53 5.25
C PRO A 21 -0.30 6.65 6.56
N GLU A 22 -0.39 7.78 7.28
CA GLU A 22 0.65 8.21 8.24
C GLU A 22 0.67 7.46 9.58
N ASP A 23 -0.46 6.91 10.01
CA ASP A 23 -0.59 6.22 11.30
C ASP A 23 -0.57 4.70 11.16
N TRP A 24 -0.48 4.19 9.94
CA TRP A 24 -0.46 2.75 9.68
C TRP A 24 0.94 2.18 9.92
N ASN A 25 1.00 1.13 10.73
CA ASN A 25 2.22 0.39 11.04
C ASN A 25 2.00 -1.10 10.80
N ALA A 26 3.03 -1.93 11.06
CA ALA A 26 2.94 -3.37 10.82
C ALA A 26 1.76 -4.06 11.54
N HIS A 27 1.43 -3.62 12.76
CA HIS A 27 0.26 -4.14 13.49
C HIS A 27 -1.07 -3.66 12.89
N THR A 28 -1.10 -2.45 12.35
CA THR A 28 -2.29 -1.91 11.65
C THR A 28 -2.56 -2.71 10.38
N PHE A 29 -1.53 -3.00 9.60
CA PHE A 29 -1.63 -3.88 8.43
C PHE A 29 -1.99 -5.33 8.80
N ASN A 30 -1.49 -5.86 9.92
CA ASN A 30 -1.92 -7.18 10.38
C ASN A 30 -3.41 -7.20 10.77
N ALA A 31 -3.90 -6.12 11.40
CA ALA A 31 -5.33 -5.97 11.69
C ALA A 31 -6.16 -5.86 10.41
N TYR A 32 -5.67 -5.10 9.41
CA TYR A 32 -6.26 -5.01 8.09
C TYR A 32 -6.39 -6.39 7.41
N LEU A 33 -5.32 -7.19 7.39
CA LEU A 33 -5.34 -8.55 6.85
C LEU A 33 -6.37 -9.44 7.56
N ARG A 34 -6.47 -9.33 8.89
CA ARG A 34 -7.42 -10.09 9.71
C ARG A 34 -8.88 -9.69 9.46
N ASP A 35 -9.14 -8.43 9.13
CA ASP A 35 -10.47 -7.94 8.77
C ASP A 35 -10.85 -8.35 7.33
N LYS A 36 -9.92 -8.23 6.38
CA LYS A 36 -10.18 -8.49 4.95
C LYS A 36 -10.22 -9.95 4.57
N HIS A 37 -9.49 -10.82 5.26
CA HIS A 37 -9.45 -12.24 4.90
C HIS A 37 -10.81 -12.96 5.07
N PRO A 38 -11.56 -12.75 6.18
CA PRO A 38 -12.94 -13.24 6.27
C PRO A 38 -13.87 -12.67 5.21
N GLU A 39 -13.76 -11.37 4.90
CA GLU A 39 -14.57 -10.73 3.85
C GLU A 39 -14.33 -11.38 2.48
N LYS A 40 -13.08 -11.76 2.16
CA LYS A 40 -12.71 -12.30 0.85
C LYS A 40 -12.85 -13.81 0.72
N PHE A 41 -12.56 -14.57 1.77
CA PHE A 41 -12.49 -16.03 1.70
C PHE A 41 -13.45 -16.75 2.64
N GLY A 42 -14.24 -16.02 3.43
CA GLY A 42 -15.18 -16.61 4.40
C GLY A 42 -14.52 -17.29 5.59
N ILE A 43 -13.19 -17.15 5.75
CA ILE A 43 -12.41 -17.79 6.83
C ILE A 43 -11.46 -16.80 7.52
N PRO A 44 -11.14 -17.01 8.81
CA PRO A 44 -10.17 -16.16 9.53
C PRO A 44 -8.79 -16.14 8.86
N TYR A 45 -8.09 -15.01 8.96
CA TYR A 45 -6.68 -14.93 8.58
C TYR A 45 -5.82 -15.77 9.54
N VAL A 46 -5.04 -16.70 8.98
CA VAL A 46 -4.13 -17.57 9.75
C VAL A 46 -2.73 -17.50 9.15
N THR A 47 -1.73 -17.29 10.01
CA THR A 47 -0.30 -17.37 9.66
C THR A 47 0.40 -18.35 10.60
N ARG A 48 1.42 -19.04 10.09
CA ARG A 48 2.22 -20.00 10.87
C ARG A 48 3.03 -19.30 11.97
N ASN A 49 3.54 -18.10 11.71
CA ASN A 49 4.37 -17.36 12.64
C ASN A 49 4.08 -15.86 12.54
N ILE A 50 3.38 -15.33 13.55
CA ILE A 50 2.98 -13.92 13.59
C ILE A 50 4.18 -12.96 13.63
N ARG A 51 5.31 -13.35 14.25
CA ARG A 51 6.50 -12.49 14.30
C ARG A 51 7.13 -12.35 12.91
N LEU A 52 7.14 -13.44 12.14
CA LEU A 52 7.63 -13.43 10.75
C LEU A 52 6.72 -12.59 9.86
N ASP A 53 5.40 -12.74 9.98
CA ASP A 53 4.41 -11.88 9.32
C ASP A 53 4.70 -10.39 9.59
N LEU A 54 4.77 -10.00 10.86
CA LEU A 54 4.99 -8.61 11.27
C LEU A 54 6.35 -8.08 10.80
N GLY A 55 7.40 -8.91 10.83
CA GLY A 55 8.71 -8.54 10.31
C GLY A 55 8.69 -8.29 8.80
N MET A 56 8.04 -9.15 8.02
CA MET A 56 7.90 -8.96 6.58
C MET A 56 7.05 -7.74 6.24
N ILE A 57 5.94 -7.53 6.95
CA ILE A 57 5.09 -6.35 6.78
C ILE A 57 5.89 -5.08 7.09
N LYS A 58 6.65 -5.07 8.18
CA LYS A 58 7.51 -3.92 8.53
C LYS A 58 8.53 -3.65 7.44
N ASN A 59 9.23 -4.67 6.95
CA ASN A 59 10.23 -4.49 5.90
C ASN A 59 9.62 -3.92 4.60
N MET A 60 8.47 -4.43 4.17
CA MET A 60 7.76 -3.90 3.00
C MET A 60 7.26 -2.46 3.22
N LEU A 61 6.81 -2.15 4.44
CA LEU A 61 6.38 -0.80 4.81
C LEU A 61 7.54 0.19 4.79
N ASP A 62 8.70 -0.20 5.32
CA ASP A 62 9.91 0.63 5.32
C ASP A 62 10.47 0.80 3.89
N GLU A 63 10.40 -0.25 3.07
CA GLU A 63 10.95 -0.25 1.71
C GLU A 63 10.08 0.53 0.70
N TYR A 64 8.75 0.41 0.78
CA TYR A 64 7.84 0.95 -0.25
C TYR A 64 6.78 1.92 0.27
N GLY A 65 6.62 2.07 1.59
CA GLY A 65 5.58 2.91 2.19
C GLY A 65 4.20 2.24 2.26
N ALA A 66 3.30 2.87 3.00
CA ALA A 66 1.98 2.30 3.34
C ALA A 66 1.04 2.19 2.13
N GLU A 67 1.13 3.14 1.20
CA GLU A 67 0.30 3.15 -0.02
C GLU A 67 0.58 1.94 -0.90
N VAL A 68 1.86 1.71 -1.23
CA VAL A 68 2.28 0.56 -2.04
C VAL A 68 1.96 -0.76 -1.32
N LEU A 69 2.19 -0.83 0.00
CA LEU A 69 1.91 -2.05 0.76
C LEU A 69 0.42 -2.38 0.81
N ARG A 70 -0.46 -1.39 0.98
CA ARG A 70 -1.91 -1.61 0.96
C ARG A 70 -2.36 -2.11 -0.40
N GLU A 71 -1.93 -1.46 -1.48
CA GLU A 71 -2.26 -1.85 -2.84
C GLU A 71 -1.73 -3.26 -3.16
N PHE A 72 -0.52 -3.58 -2.72
CA PHE A 72 0.06 -4.92 -2.86
C PHE A 72 -0.81 -6.00 -2.19
N ILE A 73 -1.30 -5.74 -0.98
CA ILE A 73 -2.18 -6.67 -0.26
C ILE A 73 -3.51 -6.83 -1.00
N ASP A 74 -4.12 -5.72 -1.42
CA ASP A 74 -5.43 -5.72 -2.09
C ASP A 74 -5.38 -6.48 -3.42
N GLN A 75 -4.36 -6.20 -4.24
CA GLN A 75 -4.12 -6.93 -5.49
C GLN A 75 -3.74 -8.40 -5.25
N SER A 76 -3.01 -8.71 -4.18
CA SER A 76 -2.70 -10.10 -3.82
C SER A 76 -3.95 -10.89 -3.45
N PHE A 77 -4.89 -10.29 -2.72
CA PHE A 77 -6.17 -10.92 -2.42
C PHE A 77 -7.00 -11.15 -3.69
N GLU A 78 -7.06 -10.18 -4.58
CA GLU A 78 -7.84 -10.27 -5.83
C GLU A 78 -7.29 -11.34 -6.79
N LEU A 79 -5.96 -11.45 -6.88
CA LEU A 79 -5.31 -12.45 -7.73
C LEU A 79 -5.36 -13.86 -7.16
N TYR A 80 -5.56 -14.01 -5.86
CA TYR A 80 -5.57 -15.32 -5.24
C TYR A 80 -6.79 -16.13 -5.67
N ARG A 81 -6.57 -17.40 -6.00
CA ARG A 81 -7.62 -18.36 -6.37
C ARG A 81 -7.64 -19.48 -5.33
N PRO A 82 -8.55 -19.41 -4.35
CA PRO A 82 -8.66 -20.45 -3.32
C PRO A 82 -8.93 -21.82 -3.93
N SER A 83 -8.42 -22.85 -3.25
CA SER A 83 -8.69 -24.26 -3.56
C SER A 83 -8.97 -25.02 -2.26
N PRO A 84 -9.54 -26.23 -2.30
CA PRO A 84 -9.76 -27.02 -1.08
C PRO A 84 -8.48 -27.23 -0.24
N ARG A 85 -7.32 -27.36 -0.91
CA ARG A 85 -6.02 -27.52 -0.26
C ARG A 85 -5.47 -26.21 0.31
N TYR A 86 -5.80 -25.09 -0.32
CA TYR A 86 -5.33 -23.76 0.06
C TYR A 86 -6.51 -22.77 0.01
N PRO A 87 -7.35 -22.74 1.05
CA PRO A 87 -8.59 -21.96 1.04
C PRO A 87 -8.38 -20.47 1.32
N GLY A 88 -7.16 -20.07 1.71
CA GLY A 88 -6.80 -18.69 2.00
C GLY A 88 -5.30 -18.46 1.87
N ILE A 89 -4.87 -17.21 2.06
CA ILE A 89 -3.49 -16.78 1.82
C ILE A 89 -2.98 -15.89 2.97
N ASN A 90 -1.74 -16.15 3.41
CA ASN A 90 -1.02 -15.31 4.37
C ASN A 90 0.02 -14.40 3.68
N PHE A 91 0.49 -13.40 4.40
CA PHE A 91 1.39 -12.37 3.89
C PHE A 91 2.71 -12.91 3.33
N PRO A 92 3.45 -13.84 3.99
CA PRO A 92 4.62 -14.47 3.40
C PRO A 92 4.35 -15.14 2.06
N THR A 93 3.16 -15.74 1.93
CA THR A 93 2.73 -16.41 0.69
C THR A 93 2.40 -15.38 -0.39
N MET A 94 1.77 -14.25 -0.02
CA MET A 94 1.58 -13.11 -0.94
C MET A 94 2.92 -12.60 -1.46
N VAL A 95 3.88 -12.33 -0.56
CA VAL A 95 5.23 -11.85 -0.92
C VAL A 95 5.91 -12.85 -1.86
N ARG A 96 5.89 -14.14 -1.52
CA ARG A 96 6.52 -15.21 -2.29
C ARG A 96 5.99 -15.29 -3.73
N PHE A 97 4.69 -15.16 -3.93
CA PHE A 97 4.09 -15.38 -5.25
C PHE A 97 3.91 -14.10 -6.06
N TYR A 98 3.71 -12.95 -5.41
CA TYR A 98 3.24 -11.75 -6.10
C TYR A 98 4.22 -10.57 -6.05
N LYS A 99 5.18 -10.50 -5.11
CA LYS A 99 6.05 -9.31 -4.93
C LYS A 99 6.73 -8.88 -6.24
N ALA A 100 7.40 -9.81 -6.91
CA ALA A 100 8.17 -9.53 -8.13
C ALA A 100 7.32 -9.03 -9.31
N ARG A 101 6.03 -9.40 -9.35
CA ARG A 101 5.09 -8.99 -10.41
C ARG A 101 4.35 -7.70 -10.06
N LEU A 102 3.88 -7.57 -8.81
CA LEU A 102 3.00 -6.49 -8.41
C LEU A 102 3.75 -5.20 -8.07
N ILE A 103 4.87 -5.28 -7.35
CA ILE A 103 5.57 -4.08 -6.88
C ILE A 103 6.03 -3.17 -8.03
N PRO A 104 6.70 -3.66 -9.10
CA PRO A 104 7.09 -2.79 -10.21
C PRO A 104 5.90 -2.11 -10.88
N ARG A 105 4.77 -2.83 -11.01
CA ARG A 105 3.54 -2.31 -11.59
C ARG A 105 2.93 -1.20 -10.73
N ILE A 106 2.75 -1.46 -9.43
CA ILE A 106 2.18 -0.49 -8.48
C ILE A 106 3.05 0.77 -8.42
N LEU A 107 4.38 0.63 -8.39
CA LEU A 107 5.29 1.78 -8.41
C LEU A 107 5.17 2.58 -9.70
N SER A 108 5.06 1.91 -10.86
CA SER A 108 4.84 2.58 -12.14
C SER A 108 3.52 3.35 -12.19
N GLU A 109 2.44 2.74 -11.67
CA GLU A 109 1.12 3.38 -11.56
C GLU A 109 1.18 4.64 -10.69
N GLN A 110 1.87 4.60 -9.54
CA GLN A 110 2.03 5.77 -8.67
C GLN A 110 2.86 6.88 -9.30
N VAL A 111 3.94 6.56 -10.01
CA VAL A 111 4.73 7.56 -10.74
C VAL A 111 3.87 8.24 -11.81
N ASN A 112 3.09 7.46 -12.56
CA ASN A 112 2.21 8.00 -13.60
C ASN A 112 1.06 8.83 -13.03
N ALA A 113 0.52 8.48 -11.87
CA ALA A 113 -0.50 9.27 -11.19
C ALA A 113 0.04 10.65 -10.78
N LYS A 114 1.22 10.70 -10.16
CA LYS A 114 1.86 11.97 -9.75
C LYS A 114 2.13 12.90 -10.94
N LYS A 115 2.61 12.36 -12.06
CA LYS A 115 2.84 13.13 -13.30
C LYS A 115 1.57 13.74 -13.90
N ARG A 116 0.39 13.15 -13.64
CA ARG A 116 -0.90 13.68 -14.12
C ARG A 116 -1.44 14.78 -13.21
N GLU A 117 -1.06 14.76 -11.94
CA GLU A 117 -1.47 15.75 -10.93
C GLU A 117 -0.59 17.00 -10.96
N GLU A 118 0.66 16.88 -11.44
CA GLU A 118 1.50 18.03 -11.78
C GLU A 118 0.89 18.73 -13.02
N PRO A 119 0.45 20.01 -12.93
CA PRO A 119 0.04 20.74 -14.11
C PRO A 119 1.22 20.78 -15.06
N ALA A 120 1.02 20.37 -16.32
CA ALA A 120 2.01 20.61 -17.35
C ALA A 120 2.29 22.12 -17.36
N GLU A 121 3.53 22.53 -17.07
CA GLU A 121 3.99 23.86 -17.41
C GLU A 121 3.84 23.99 -18.93
N ILE A 122 2.75 24.62 -19.36
CA ILE A 122 2.57 25.02 -20.74
C ILE A 122 3.53 26.19 -20.93
N GLU A 123 4.72 25.91 -21.48
CA GLU A 123 5.56 26.94 -22.06
C GLU A 123 4.77 27.54 -23.24
N ILE A 124 4.14 28.70 -23.02
CA ILE A 124 3.56 29.47 -24.11
C ILE A 124 4.73 30.03 -24.89
N VAL A 125 5.04 29.41 -26.03
CA VAL A 125 6.00 29.96 -26.99
C VAL A 125 5.38 31.25 -27.53
N ASP A 126 6.02 32.38 -27.26
CA ASP A 126 5.54 33.68 -27.69
C ASP A 126 5.61 33.75 -29.23
N ILE A 127 4.45 33.66 -29.88
CA ILE A 127 4.32 33.58 -31.34
C ILE A 127 4.86 34.85 -32.02
N GLU A 128 4.95 35.95 -31.27
CA GLU A 128 5.42 37.26 -31.77
C GLU A 128 6.89 37.25 -32.23
N ASN A 129 7.73 36.31 -31.78
CA ASN A 129 9.15 36.25 -32.17
C ASN A 129 9.47 35.35 -33.38
N ILE A 130 8.48 34.72 -34.02
CA ILE A 130 8.72 33.93 -35.25
C ILE A 130 8.89 34.82 -36.49
N LEU A 131 8.42 36.08 -36.44
CA LEU A 131 8.49 37.01 -37.56
C LEU A 131 9.86 37.68 -37.74
N ASP A 132 10.77 37.58 -36.77
CA ASP A 132 12.14 38.12 -36.86
C ASP A 132 13.14 37.12 -37.49
N LEU A 133 12.66 35.96 -37.96
CA LEU A 133 13.45 34.90 -38.60
C LEU A 133 13.04 34.59 -40.06
N LEU A 134 12.21 35.43 -40.68
CA LEU A 134 11.85 35.41 -42.11
C LEU A 134 12.29 36.72 -42.79
#